data_AF-A0A536P1A4-F1
#
_entry.id   AF-A0A536P1A4-F1
#
_cell.length_a   1.000
_cell.length_b   1.000
_cell.length_c   1.000
_cell.angle_alpha   90.00
_cell.angle_beta   90.00
_cell.angle_gamma   90.00
#
_symmetry.space_group_name_H-M   'P 1'
#
loop_
_entity.id
_entity.type
_entity.pdbx_description
1 polymer ?
#
loop_
_entity_poly.entity_id
_entity_poly.type
_entity_poly.pdbx_seq_one_letter_code
_entity_poly.pdbx_strand_id
1 'polypeptide(L)'
;MHLRRLLVLFASSVIACGTPTAPAASPATTGGQAASAAPSASAAASPNAFTLTLDQLRTQSQTMNFEILGHSYFPGPHLASGSFGAGFNTPRVYKGIAYLAGYPPTLFGVIIADVKDPANMKQLAFIPNNPGTRTAYLRLNAQKNILVIGYDANAANPIQVPAGQSVKGGWVFYDVKDPANPVKLGEFVNPGAATHGFEIDDRYVYGCASTTQTKKPVGTAQSLSVVDYSDPKSPTLASVFHITGQFDGETYASDDVKNPDGTPQIIQCHEVNKDGTRLWVAWRDAGILSLDASDPKNVKQLGRYDYVPPYNGGSLGAAHTAAVSPHASGNASILLTNDEIFACPAGLDRVVDVTDPAHMTVLSTI
;
A
#
# COMPACT_ATOMS: atom_id res chain seq x y z
N MET A 1 -6.53 25.86 -47.24
CA MET A 1 -6.77 25.50 -45.82
C MET A 1 -6.51 24.00 -45.69
N HIS A 2 -5.29 23.62 -45.30
CA HIS A 2 -4.85 22.23 -45.35
C HIS A 2 -5.10 21.50 -44.03
N LEU A 3 -5.90 20.45 -44.11
CA LEU A 3 -6.15 19.45 -43.08
C LEU A 3 -4.82 18.73 -42.78
N ARG A 4 -4.25 18.91 -41.58
CA ARG A 4 -3.14 18.06 -41.10
C ARG A 4 -3.75 16.82 -40.45
N ARG A 5 -3.61 15.67 -41.11
CA ARG A 5 -3.88 14.35 -40.52
C ARG A 5 -2.77 14.05 -39.51
N LEU A 6 -3.17 13.78 -38.27
CA LEU A 6 -2.28 13.28 -37.22
C LEU A 6 -2.14 11.77 -37.42
N LEU A 7 -0.92 11.31 -37.73
CA LEU A 7 -0.57 9.90 -37.78
C LEU A 7 -0.03 9.52 -36.39
N VAL A 8 -0.75 8.67 -35.66
CA VAL A 8 -0.28 8.10 -34.40
C VAL A 8 0.42 6.79 -34.73
N LEU A 9 1.75 6.75 -34.55
CA LEU A 9 2.51 5.50 -34.61
C LEU A 9 2.40 4.80 -33.25
N PHE A 10 1.90 3.56 -33.25
CA PHE A 10 2.08 2.65 -32.12
C PHE A 10 3.50 2.06 -32.19
N ALA A 11 4.32 2.36 -31.19
CA ALA A 11 5.55 1.63 -30.94
C ALA A 11 5.24 0.52 -29.92
N SER A 12 5.12 -0.72 -30.40
CA SER A 12 5.03 -1.89 -29.53
C SER A 12 6.44 -2.27 -29.08
N SER A 13 6.79 -1.99 -27.82
CA SER A 13 7.96 -2.58 -27.17
C SER A 13 7.63 -4.01 -26.73
N VAL A 14 8.10 -4.99 -27.49
CA VAL A 14 8.10 -6.39 -27.06
C VAL A 14 9.21 -6.55 -26.03
N ILE A 15 8.86 -6.68 -24.75
CA ILE A 15 9.79 -7.14 -23.73
C ILE A 15 9.97 -8.65 -23.97
N ALA A 16 11.10 -9.02 -24.58
CA ALA A 16 11.44 -10.42 -24.80
C ALA A 16 11.84 -11.07 -23.47
N CYS A 17 10.95 -11.88 -22.90
CA CYS A 17 11.31 -12.79 -21.81
C CYS A 17 12.03 -14.02 -22.38
N GLY A 18 13.19 -14.35 -21.81
CA GLY A 18 13.94 -15.56 -22.14
C GLY A 18 13.17 -16.85 -21.84
N THR A 19 13.47 -17.91 -22.58
CA THR A 19 12.80 -19.22 -22.49
C THR A 19 12.94 -19.87 -21.10
N PRO A 20 11.87 -20.51 -20.56
CA PRO A 20 11.95 -21.21 -19.29
C PRO A 20 12.69 -22.54 -19.42
N THR A 21 13.80 -22.71 -18.70
CA THR A 21 14.44 -24.02 -18.49
C THR A 21 13.70 -24.79 -17.39
N ALA A 22 13.45 -26.08 -17.62
CA ALA A 22 12.65 -26.99 -16.80
C ALA A 22 13.13 -27.12 -15.33
N PRO A 23 12.23 -27.49 -14.38
CA PRO A 23 12.54 -27.46 -12.95
C PRO A 23 13.30 -28.73 -12.51
N ALA A 24 14.43 -28.55 -11.84
CA ALA A 24 15.04 -29.57 -11.00
C ALA A 24 14.46 -29.48 -9.58
N ALA A 25 14.13 -30.62 -8.99
CA ALA A 25 13.48 -30.72 -7.70
C ALA A 25 14.41 -30.45 -6.49
N SER A 26 13.77 -30.04 -5.38
CA SER A 26 14.21 -30.11 -3.96
C SER A 26 14.88 -28.85 -3.36
N PRO A 27 14.97 -28.73 -2.01
CA PRO A 27 13.96 -28.17 -1.10
C PRO A 27 14.39 -26.82 -0.50
N ALA A 28 13.46 -26.17 0.23
CA ALA A 28 13.64 -24.87 0.86
C ALA A 28 14.91 -24.73 1.73
N THR A 29 15.64 -23.63 1.55
CA THR A 29 16.00 -22.63 2.59
C THR A 29 16.93 -21.54 2.02
N THR A 30 16.74 -20.32 2.52
CA THR A 30 17.66 -19.16 2.51
C THR A 30 18.00 -18.43 1.20
N GLY A 31 17.61 -17.15 1.17
CA GLY A 31 18.40 -15.97 0.78
C GLY A 31 19.28 -16.01 -0.47
N GLY A 32 19.01 -15.11 -1.41
CA GLY A 32 19.99 -14.71 -2.41
C GLY A 32 19.36 -14.03 -3.63
N GLN A 33 19.38 -12.70 -3.67
CA GLN A 33 19.16 -11.95 -4.91
C GLN A 33 20.31 -12.27 -5.88
N ALA A 34 19.98 -12.63 -7.12
CA ALA A 34 20.93 -12.77 -8.20
C ALA A 34 21.43 -11.38 -8.63
N ALA A 35 22.63 -11.00 -8.18
CA ALA A 35 23.33 -9.82 -8.67
C ALA A 35 24.00 -10.16 -10.01
N SER A 36 23.64 -9.44 -11.07
CA SER A 36 24.45 -9.39 -12.30
C SER A 36 25.78 -8.73 -11.97
N ALA A 37 26.90 -9.42 -12.20
CA ALA A 37 28.24 -8.92 -11.91
C ALA A 37 28.56 -7.67 -12.76
N ALA A 38 28.70 -6.53 -12.09
CA ALA A 38 29.35 -5.35 -12.65
C ALA A 38 30.88 -5.52 -12.59
N PRO A 39 31.64 -4.93 -13.54
CA PRO A 39 33.08 -5.11 -13.61
C PRO A 39 33.78 -4.55 -12.37
N SER A 40 34.72 -5.34 -11.85
CA SER A 40 35.50 -5.04 -10.64
C SER A 40 36.47 -3.88 -10.88
N ALA A 41 36.06 -2.67 -10.53
CA ALA A 41 36.99 -1.62 -10.15
C ALA A 41 37.32 -1.78 -8.66
N SER A 42 38.61 -1.81 -8.33
CA SER A 42 39.11 -1.74 -6.95
C SER A 42 38.55 -0.50 -6.25
N ALA A 43 37.41 -0.64 -5.57
CA ALA A 43 36.83 0.42 -4.78
C ALA A 43 37.61 0.53 -3.47
N ALA A 44 38.29 1.66 -3.26
CA ALA A 44 38.56 2.14 -1.92
C ALA A 44 37.27 2.03 -1.10
N ALA A 45 37.37 1.70 0.20
CA ALA A 45 36.21 1.52 1.07
C ALA A 45 35.22 2.67 0.87
N SER A 46 34.12 2.38 0.17
CA SER A 46 33.09 3.39 -0.08
C SER A 46 32.61 3.86 1.29
N PRO A 47 32.47 5.17 1.53
CA PRO A 47 31.84 5.62 2.76
C PRO A 47 30.51 4.88 2.90
N ASN A 48 30.21 4.42 4.13
CA ASN A 48 28.95 3.75 4.40
C ASN A 48 27.82 4.63 3.85
N ALA A 49 27.03 4.12 2.90
CA ALA A 49 25.98 4.89 2.23
C ALA A 49 25.01 5.50 3.26
N PHE A 50 24.88 4.87 4.43
CA PHE A 50 24.05 5.30 5.55
C PHE A 50 24.60 6.47 6.38
N THR A 51 25.81 6.96 6.07
CA THR A 51 26.47 8.05 6.82
C THR A 51 26.95 9.19 5.92
N LEU A 52 26.47 9.26 4.68
CA LEU A 52 26.84 10.33 3.75
C LEU A 52 26.29 11.67 4.23
N THR A 53 27.09 12.73 4.09
CA THR A 53 26.57 14.10 4.15
C THR A 53 25.67 14.37 2.94
N LEU A 54 24.83 15.41 3.00
CA LEU A 54 23.97 15.78 1.88
C LEU A 54 24.78 16.06 0.59
N ASP A 55 25.93 16.71 0.69
CA ASP A 55 26.78 17.00 -0.48
C ASP A 55 27.44 15.74 -1.05
N GLN A 56 27.85 14.80 -0.18
CA GLN A 56 28.36 13.51 -0.62
C GLN A 56 27.25 12.70 -1.32
N LEU A 57 26.05 12.68 -0.75
CA LEU A 57 24.89 12.00 -1.34
C LEU A 57 24.57 12.58 -2.73
N ARG A 58 24.52 13.92 -2.86
CA ARG A 58 24.32 14.60 -4.15
C ARG A 58 25.35 14.19 -5.19
N THR A 59 26.62 14.17 -4.81
CA THR A 59 27.72 13.83 -5.72
C THR A 59 27.67 12.36 -6.16
N GLN A 60 27.17 11.46 -5.31
CA GLN A 60 27.10 10.02 -5.58
C GLN A 60 25.76 9.57 -6.19
N SER A 61 24.75 10.43 -6.21
CA SER A 61 23.41 10.10 -6.70
C SER A 61 23.31 10.30 -8.22
N GLN A 62 22.59 9.40 -8.88
CA GLN A 62 22.12 9.63 -10.25
C GLN A 62 20.79 10.37 -10.19
N THR A 63 20.72 11.55 -10.81
CA THR A 63 19.50 12.35 -10.89
C THR A 63 19.30 12.84 -12.32
N MET A 64 18.05 12.92 -12.76
CA MET A 64 17.67 13.50 -14.05
C MET A 64 16.42 14.34 -13.84
N ASN A 65 16.49 15.65 -14.09
CA ASN A 65 15.38 16.60 -13.88
C ASN A 65 14.90 16.74 -12.41
N PHE A 66 15.65 16.24 -11.44
CA PHE A 66 15.38 16.37 -10.01
C PHE A 66 16.61 16.90 -9.26
N GLU A 67 16.37 17.61 -8.16
CA GLU A 67 17.41 18.05 -7.22
C GLU A 67 17.19 17.40 -5.86
N ILE A 68 18.27 16.95 -5.23
CA ILE A 68 18.23 16.44 -3.85
C ILE A 68 18.34 17.64 -2.90
N LEU A 69 17.22 18.03 -2.29
CA LEU A 69 17.18 19.13 -1.31
C LEU A 69 17.61 18.70 0.09
N GLY A 70 17.51 17.40 0.40
CA GLY A 70 17.66 16.89 1.75
C GLY A 70 17.58 15.37 1.83
N HIS A 71 18.13 14.81 2.89
CA HIS A 71 18.09 13.38 3.15
C HIS A 71 18.29 13.08 4.63
N SER A 72 17.58 12.06 5.13
CA SER A 72 17.81 11.50 6.46
C SER A 72 17.45 10.02 6.45
N TYR A 73 18.35 9.20 6.99
CA TYR A 73 18.06 7.79 7.30
C TYR A 73 17.28 7.62 8.61
N PHE A 74 17.02 8.71 9.34
CA PHE A 74 16.45 8.70 10.69
C PHE A 74 17.09 7.62 11.59
N PRO A 75 18.42 7.67 11.80
CA PRO A 75 19.10 6.70 12.65
C PRO A 75 18.68 6.87 14.11
N GLY A 76 18.67 5.78 14.87
CA GLY A 76 18.38 5.83 16.30
C GLY A 76 18.01 4.48 16.89
N PRO A 77 17.78 4.42 18.22
CA PRO A 77 17.47 3.18 18.94
C PRO A 77 16.09 2.58 18.59
N HIS A 78 15.24 3.32 17.87
CA HIS A 78 13.96 2.85 17.36
C HIS A 78 14.08 1.88 16.17
N LEU A 79 15.25 1.82 15.53
CA LEU A 79 15.51 0.91 14.43
C LEU A 79 15.63 -0.55 14.92
N ALA A 80 15.25 -1.49 14.06
CA ALA A 80 15.51 -2.91 14.30
C ALA A 80 17.02 -3.19 14.33
N SER A 81 17.44 -4.18 15.12
CA SER A 81 18.85 -4.55 15.29
C SER A 81 19.56 -4.76 13.94
N GLY A 82 20.74 -4.15 13.79
CA GLY A 82 21.53 -4.22 12.56
C GLY A 82 21.07 -3.30 11.42
N SER A 83 20.02 -2.50 11.62
CA SER A 83 19.55 -1.53 10.63
C SER A 83 20.29 -0.21 10.76
N PHE A 84 20.70 0.35 9.63
CA PHE A 84 21.40 1.65 9.57
C PHE A 84 20.46 2.83 9.28
N GLY A 85 19.22 2.55 8.85
CA GLY A 85 18.22 3.55 8.54
C GLY A 85 16.80 3.00 8.57
N ALA A 86 15.83 3.90 8.68
CA ALA A 86 14.42 3.60 8.66
C ALA A 86 13.92 3.36 7.23
N GLY A 87 13.27 2.22 7.02
CA GLY A 87 12.44 1.97 5.84
C GLY A 87 11.04 2.50 6.08
N PHE A 88 10.45 3.12 5.08
CA PHE A 88 9.08 3.65 5.16
C PHE A 88 8.25 3.11 4.00
N ASN A 89 6.97 2.90 4.25
CA ASN A 89 6.01 2.53 3.22
C ASN A 89 5.09 3.71 2.90
N THR A 90 4.37 4.23 3.90
CA THR A 90 3.49 5.40 3.72
C THR A 90 4.07 6.66 4.36
N PRO A 91 4.54 7.64 3.58
CA PRO A 91 4.82 8.99 4.06
C PRO A 91 3.59 9.91 3.93
N ARG A 92 3.33 10.74 4.94
CA ARG A 92 2.39 11.87 4.87
C ARG A 92 3.05 13.13 5.42
N VAL A 93 2.93 14.25 4.71
CA VAL A 93 3.50 15.53 5.14
C VAL A 93 2.39 16.57 5.22
N TYR A 94 2.30 17.29 6.36
CA TYR A 94 1.36 18.39 6.54
C TYR A 94 2.05 19.53 7.30
N LYS A 95 2.04 20.73 6.71
CA LYS A 95 2.66 21.95 7.28
C LYS A 95 4.12 21.76 7.73
N GLY A 96 4.87 20.97 6.95
CA GLY A 96 6.28 20.67 7.21
C GLY A 96 6.52 19.65 8.32
N ILE A 97 5.49 18.94 8.79
CA ILE A 97 5.62 17.78 9.67
C ILE A 97 5.37 16.52 8.86
N ALA A 98 6.30 15.59 8.88
CA ALA A 98 6.20 14.27 8.28
C ALA A 98 5.74 13.23 9.30
N TYR A 99 4.82 12.36 8.88
CA TYR A 99 4.37 11.17 9.58
C TYR A 99 4.73 9.98 8.68
N LEU A 100 5.61 9.11 9.16
CA LEU A 100 6.29 8.12 8.33
C LEU A 100 6.03 6.72 8.87
N ALA A 101 5.21 5.93 8.17
CA ALA A 101 4.87 4.55 8.54
C ALA A 101 6.04 3.61 8.25
N GLY A 102 6.56 2.96 9.28
CA GLY A 102 7.75 2.11 9.21
C GLY A 102 7.51 0.78 8.52
N TYR A 103 8.45 0.39 7.66
CA TYR A 103 8.39 -0.87 6.94
C TYR A 103 9.44 -1.88 7.44
N PRO A 104 9.05 -3.14 7.68
CA PRO A 104 9.99 -4.22 7.99
C PRO A 104 11.03 -4.43 6.88
N PRO A 105 12.22 -4.94 7.20
CA PRO A 105 12.65 -5.39 8.53
C PRO A 105 13.25 -4.27 9.39
N THR A 106 13.32 -3.02 8.91
CA THR A 106 14.18 -2.00 9.52
C THR A 106 13.49 -1.12 10.56
N LEU A 107 12.16 -0.94 10.46
CA LEU A 107 11.39 -0.11 11.39
C LEU A 107 10.02 -0.72 11.71
N PHE A 108 9.69 -0.80 13.00
CA PHE A 108 8.40 -1.26 13.53
C PHE A 108 7.73 -0.16 14.35
N GLY A 109 7.25 0.87 13.67
CA GLY A 109 6.58 2.02 14.29
C GLY A 109 6.42 3.18 13.32
N VAL A 110 5.94 4.31 13.83
CA VAL A 110 5.82 5.57 13.09
C VAL A 110 6.83 6.58 13.59
N ILE A 111 7.57 7.19 12.67
CA ILE A 111 8.41 8.36 12.96
C ILE A 111 7.61 9.62 12.63
N ILE A 112 7.57 10.57 13.57
CA ILE A 112 7.08 11.92 13.33
C ILE A 112 8.29 12.85 13.28
N ALA A 113 8.41 13.67 12.24
CA ALA A 113 9.58 14.52 12.01
C ALA A 113 9.22 15.93 11.53
N ASP A 114 9.98 16.94 11.95
CA ASP A 114 10.01 18.26 11.31
C ASP A 114 10.87 18.15 10.04
N VAL A 115 10.27 18.49 8.90
CA VAL A 115 10.88 18.47 7.57
C VAL A 115 10.74 19.83 6.86
N LYS A 116 10.48 20.92 7.61
CA LYS A 116 10.40 22.28 7.05
C LYS A 116 11.71 22.71 6.40
N ASP A 117 12.82 22.34 7.02
CA ASP A 117 14.15 22.45 6.45
C ASP A 117 14.57 21.04 5.96
N PRO A 118 14.47 20.75 4.65
CA PRO A 118 14.79 19.43 4.12
C PRO A 118 16.27 19.08 4.33
N ALA A 119 17.17 20.06 4.40
CA ALA A 119 18.59 19.81 4.66
C ALA A 119 18.85 19.42 6.13
N ASN A 120 17.92 19.75 7.03
CA ASN A 120 18.05 19.56 8.48
C ASN A 120 16.78 18.96 9.10
N MET A 121 16.33 17.81 8.59
CA MET A 121 15.17 17.10 9.13
C MET A 121 15.41 16.62 10.57
N LYS A 122 14.40 16.72 11.44
CA LYS A 122 14.51 16.36 12.86
C LYS A 122 13.38 15.42 13.26
N GLN A 123 13.73 14.26 13.79
CA GLN A 123 12.74 13.40 14.45
C GLN A 123 12.21 14.11 15.70
N LEU A 124 10.88 14.20 15.79
CA LEU A 124 10.15 14.79 16.91
C LEU A 124 9.65 13.72 17.88
N ALA A 125 9.11 12.63 17.35
CA ALA A 125 8.55 11.54 18.14
C ALA A 125 8.67 10.20 17.42
N PHE A 126 8.57 9.12 18.19
CA PHE A 126 8.44 7.76 17.69
C PHE A 126 7.25 7.08 18.38
N ILE A 127 6.34 6.52 17.60
CA ILE A 127 5.22 5.71 18.08
C ILE A 127 5.56 4.25 17.77
N PRO A 128 5.86 3.41 18.79
CA PRO A 128 6.12 2.00 18.55
C PRO A 128 4.85 1.27 18.13
N ASN A 129 5.02 0.25 17.30
CA ASN A 129 3.94 -0.69 17.00
C ASN A 129 3.45 -1.42 18.25
N ASN A 130 2.21 -1.89 18.20
CA ASN A 130 1.79 -2.95 19.12
C ASN A 130 2.72 -4.17 18.95
N PRO A 131 3.01 -4.93 20.02
CA PRO A 131 3.82 -6.14 19.91
C PRO A 131 3.26 -7.11 18.87
N GLY A 132 4.14 -7.67 18.04
CA GLY A 132 3.79 -8.60 16.98
C GLY A 132 3.15 -7.98 15.74
N THR A 133 3.17 -6.64 15.58
CA THR A 133 2.60 -5.96 14.39
C THR A 133 3.64 -5.20 13.55
N ARG A 134 3.33 -4.97 12.28
CA ARG A 134 3.95 -3.97 11.40
C ARG A 134 3.00 -2.79 11.18
N THR A 135 3.52 -1.67 10.66
CA THR A 135 2.69 -0.54 10.24
C THR A 135 3.11 0.01 8.89
N ALA A 136 2.56 -0.56 7.81
CA ALA A 136 2.84 -0.05 6.48
C ALA A 136 2.04 1.22 6.14
N TYR A 137 0.88 1.41 6.78
CA TYR A 137 -0.09 2.45 6.41
C TYR A 137 -0.43 3.37 7.58
N LEU A 138 -0.52 4.66 7.26
CA LEU A 138 -1.11 5.68 8.12
C LEU A 138 -1.92 6.67 7.30
N ARG A 139 -2.82 7.39 7.96
CA ARG A 139 -3.54 8.55 7.42
C ARG A 139 -3.66 9.63 8.49
N LEU A 140 -3.72 10.88 8.06
CA LEU A 140 -3.84 12.04 8.93
C LEU A 140 -5.15 12.76 8.64
N ASN A 141 -6.03 12.83 9.63
CA ASN A 141 -7.10 13.82 9.65
C ASN A 141 -6.51 15.14 10.17
N ALA A 142 -6.11 16.00 9.23
CA ALA A 142 -5.42 17.24 9.54
C ALA A 142 -6.35 18.30 10.18
N GLN A 143 -7.65 18.19 9.99
CA GLN A 143 -8.67 19.08 10.54
C GLN A 143 -8.86 18.83 12.03
N LYS A 144 -8.80 17.56 12.45
CA LYS A 144 -8.97 17.11 13.84
C LYS A 144 -7.65 16.83 14.56
N ASN A 145 -6.52 16.90 13.84
CA ASN A 145 -5.19 16.48 14.33
C ASN A 145 -5.19 15.01 14.80
N ILE A 146 -5.86 14.13 14.07
CA ILE A 146 -5.90 12.70 14.39
C ILE A 146 -5.04 11.94 13.39
N LEU A 147 -3.99 11.29 13.89
CA LEU A 147 -3.23 10.30 13.14
C LEU A 147 -3.87 8.93 13.34
N VAL A 148 -4.21 8.27 12.25
CA VAL A 148 -4.71 6.90 12.22
C VAL A 148 -3.60 6.00 11.70
N ILE A 149 -3.27 4.97 12.48
CA ILE A 149 -2.18 4.02 12.17
C ILE A 149 -2.78 2.63 11.98
N GLY A 150 -2.49 2.00 10.84
CA GLY A 150 -2.86 0.62 10.57
C GLY A 150 -1.82 -0.35 11.12
N TYR A 151 -2.23 -1.25 12.00
CA TYR A 151 -1.42 -2.33 12.55
C TYR A 151 -1.85 -3.68 11.98
N ASP A 152 -0.88 -4.38 11.40
CA ASP A 152 -1.06 -5.68 10.77
C ASP A 152 -0.14 -6.70 11.43
N ALA A 153 -0.63 -7.91 11.70
CA ALA A 153 0.15 -8.95 12.35
C ALA A 153 1.41 -9.28 11.53
N ASN A 154 2.57 -9.33 12.19
CA ASN A 154 3.83 -9.61 11.53
C ASN A 154 4.84 -10.25 12.48
N ALA A 155 5.22 -11.50 12.18
CA ALA A 155 6.16 -12.28 12.97
C ALA A 155 7.61 -11.74 12.95
N ALA A 156 7.96 -10.86 12.00
CA ALA A 156 9.29 -10.25 11.95
C ALA A 156 9.47 -9.13 12.99
N ASN A 157 8.40 -8.68 13.67
CA ASN A 157 8.53 -7.70 14.74
C ASN A 157 9.42 -8.26 15.86
N PRO A 158 10.50 -7.59 16.27
CA PRO A 158 11.38 -8.08 17.33
C PRO A 158 10.69 -8.10 18.71
N ILE A 159 9.65 -7.30 18.89
CA ILE A 159 8.85 -7.25 20.12
C ILE A 159 7.58 -8.08 19.88
N GLN A 160 7.55 -9.29 20.42
CA GLN A 160 6.41 -10.21 20.31
C GLN A 160 5.45 -10.05 21.50
N VAL A 161 4.20 -10.46 21.31
CA VAL A 161 3.24 -10.56 22.41
C VAL A 161 3.68 -11.63 23.43
N PRO A 162 3.37 -11.46 24.73
CA PRO A 162 3.61 -12.50 25.71
C PRO A 162 2.90 -13.81 25.35
N ALA A 163 3.47 -14.94 25.77
CA ALA A 163 2.88 -16.25 25.54
C ALA A 163 1.43 -16.31 26.07
N GLY A 164 0.52 -16.85 25.25
CA GLY A 164 -0.90 -16.94 25.55
C GLY A 164 -1.72 -15.67 25.27
N GLN A 165 -1.10 -14.58 24.83
CA GLN A 165 -1.81 -13.38 24.36
C GLN A 165 -1.91 -13.34 22.84
N SER A 166 -2.95 -12.67 22.33
CA SER A 166 -3.16 -12.46 20.90
C SER A 166 -2.54 -11.14 20.44
N VAL A 167 -2.00 -11.12 19.22
CA VAL A 167 -1.55 -9.90 18.55
C VAL A 167 -2.73 -8.94 18.39
N LYS A 168 -2.50 -7.66 18.68
CA LYS A 168 -3.50 -6.60 18.54
C LYS A 168 -3.23 -5.75 17.30
N GLY A 169 -3.71 -6.23 16.15
CA GLY A 169 -3.81 -5.46 14.91
C GLY A 169 -5.14 -4.72 14.80
N GLY A 170 -5.28 -3.85 13.80
CA GLY A 170 -6.42 -2.96 13.62
C GLY A 170 -5.99 -1.52 13.37
N TRP A 171 -6.84 -0.56 13.71
CA TRP A 171 -6.53 0.87 13.56
C TRP A 171 -6.42 1.54 14.92
N VAL A 172 -5.34 2.30 15.11
CA VAL A 172 -5.06 3.02 16.35
C VAL A 172 -5.08 4.52 16.06
N PHE A 173 -5.72 5.27 16.96
CA PHE A 173 -5.97 6.70 16.81
C PHE A 173 -5.10 7.47 17.79
N TYR A 174 -4.39 8.48 17.30
CA TYR A 174 -3.54 9.37 18.10
C TYR A 174 -3.93 10.83 17.86
N ASP A 175 -4.02 11.62 18.94
CA ASP A 175 -3.98 13.07 18.86
C ASP A 175 -2.53 13.49 18.57
N VAL A 176 -2.34 14.26 17.50
CA VAL A 176 -1.06 14.80 17.04
C VAL A 176 -1.07 16.32 16.95
N LYS A 177 -1.93 16.99 17.71
CA LYS A 177 -1.94 18.46 17.83
C LYS A 177 -0.58 19.00 18.25
N ASP A 178 0.10 18.28 19.15
CA ASP A 178 1.54 18.43 19.40
C ASP A 178 2.27 17.22 18.79
N PRO A 179 2.90 17.37 17.61
CA PRO A 179 3.56 16.26 16.92
C PRO A 179 4.80 15.74 17.66
N ALA A 180 5.35 16.49 18.62
CA ALA A 180 6.43 16.00 19.47
C ALA A 180 5.93 15.13 20.64
N ASN A 181 4.64 15.22 20.98
CA ASN A 181 4.03 14.51 22.10
C ASN A 181 2.69 13.86 21.68
N PRO A 182 2.71 12.87 20.76
CA PRO A 182 1.48 12.22 20.30
C PRO A 182 0.79 11.44 21.43
N VAL A 183 -0.53 11.57 21.54
CA VAL A 183 -1.33 10.95 22.62
C VAL A 183 -2.27 9.91 22.03
N LYS A 184 -2.15 8.65 22.45
CA LYS A 184 -3.09 7.58 22.05
C LYS A 184 -4.49 7.90 22.57
N LEU A 185 -5.47 7.86 21.67
CA LEU A 185 -6.89 8.11 21.98
C LEU A 185 -7.65 6.80 22.19
N GLY A 186 -7.51 5.86 21.25
CA GLY A 186 -8.24 4.59 21.26
C GLY A 186 -7.74 3.64 20.17
N GLU A 187 -8.30 2.44 20.14
CA GLU A 187 -7.97 1.41 19.16
C GLU A 187 -9.23 0.64 18.74
N PHE A 188 -9.37 0.40 17.44
CA PHE A 188 -10.26 -0.62 16.91
C PHE A 188 -9.43 -1.89 16.71
N VAL A 189 -9.66 -2.93 17.52
CA VAL A 189 -8.95 -4.21 17.40
C VAL A 189 -9.64 -5.08 16.36
N ASN A 190 -8.95 -5.33 15.25
CA ASN A 190 -9.51 -6.10 14.14
C ASN A 190 -9.45 -7.61 14.41
N PRO A 191 -10.52 -8.39 14.15
CA PRO A 191 -10.47 -9.85 14.24
C PRO A 191 -9.36 -10.43 13.37
N GLY A 192 -8.48 -11.24 13.95
CA GLY A 192 -7.34 -11.84 13.24
C GLY A 192 -6.14 -10.92 13.07
N ALA A 193 -6.20 -9.68 13.57
CA ALA A 193 -5.12 -8.71 13.51
C ALA A 193 -4.57 -8.41 12.10
N ALA A 194 -5.30 -8.76 11.03
CA ALA A 194 -4.88 -8.49 9.67
C ALA A 194 -5.54 -7.22 9.13
N THR A 195 -4.72 -6.21 8.84
CA THR A 195 -5.14 -4.98 8.14
C THR A 195 -4.19 -4.71 6.98
N HIS A 196 -4.60 -3.89 6.02
CA HIS A 196 -3.75 -3.51 4.90
C HIS A 196 -3.96 -2.04 4.53
N GLY A 197 -4.01 -1.73 3.24
CA GLY A 197 -4.27 -0.40 2.74
C GLY A 197 -5.62 0.13 3.22
N PHE A 198 -5.64 1.40 3.59
CA PHE A 198 -6.85 2.08 4.03
C PHE A 198 -6.79 3.57 3.70
N GLU A 199 -7.97 4.18 3.61
CA GLU A 199 -8.16 5.63 3.55
C GLU A 199 -9.08 6.08 4.68
N ILE A 200 -9.10 7.38 4.96
CA ILE A 200 -10.00 7.98 5.94
C ILE A 200 -10.77 9.17 5.33
N ASP A 201 -11.90 9.49 5.93
CA ASP A 201 -12.47 10.84 5.84
C ASP A 201 -12.55 11.47 7.23
N ASP A 202 -13.45 12.43 7.47
CA ASP A 202 -13.59 13.08 8.78
C ASP A 202 -14.16 12.20 9.90
N ARG A 203 -14.72 11.03 9.58
CA ARG A 203 -15.41 10.18 10.55
C ARG A 203 -15.13 8.69 10.38
N TYR A 204 -14.80 8.23 9.19
CA TYR A 204 -14.69 6.82 8.88
C TYR A 204 -13.28 6.45 8.42
N VAL A 205 -12.83 5.28 8.88
CA VAL A 205 -11.76 4.52 8.23
C VAL A 205 -12.40 3.59 7.22
N TYR A 206 -11.88 3.56 6.00
CA TYR A 206 -12.23 2.63 4.94
C TYR A 206 -11.00 1.77 4.67
N GLY A 207 -10.96 0.56 5.20
CA GLY A 207 -9.73 -0.21 5.19
C GLY A 207 -9.91 -1.69 4.93
N CYS A 208 -8.96 -2.24 4.19
CA CYS A 208 -8.89 -3.67 3.95
C CYS A 208 -8.49 -4.39 5.23
N ALA A 209 -9.33 -5.32 5.68
CA ALA A 209 -9.11 -6.05 6.92
C ALA A 209 -9.81 -7.41 6.90
N SER A 210 -9.31 -8.34 7.72
CA SER A 210 -9.96 -9.64 7.91
C SER A 210 -11.22 -9.51 8.75
N THR A 211 -12.19 -10.38 8.49
CA THR A 211 -13.44 -10.46 9.27
C THR A 211 -13.69 -11.90 9.71
N THR A 212 -14.61 -12.07 10.67
CA THR A 212 -15.03 -13.40 11.13
C THR A 212 -15.96 -14.12 10.15
N GLN A 213 -16.43 -13.45 9.10
CA GLN A 213 -17.35 -14.00 8.11
C GLN A 213 -16.62 -14.61 6.89
N THR A 214 -15.32 -14.38 6.77
CA THR A 214 -14.54 -14.79 5.60
C THR A 214 -14.34 -16.31 5.58
N LYS A 215 -14.54 -16.96 4.43
CA LYS A 215 -14.38 -18.43 4.26
C LYS A 215 -12.98 -18.97 4.58
N LYS A 216 -11.97 -18.11 4.51
CA LYS A 216 -10.60 -18.45 4.89
C LYS A 216 -10.42 -18.23 6.39
N PRO A 217 -9.45 -18.92 7.04
CA PRO A 217 -9.16 -18.67 8.44
C PRO A 217 -9.02 -17.17 8.74
N VAL A 218 -9.62 -16.73 9.84
CA VAL A 218 -9.59 -15.32 10.27
C VAL A 218 -8.13 -14.83 10.29
N GLY A 219 -7.87 -13.73 9.57
CA GLY A 219 -6.53 -13.17 9.39
C GLY A 219 -5.84 -13.50 8.05
N THR A 220 -6.44 -14.32 7.18
CA THR A 220 -5.79 -14.79 5.93
C THR A 220 -6.40 -14.26 4.62
N ALA A 221 -7.53 -13.58 4.69
CA ALA A 221 -8.12 -12.83 3.59
C ALA A 221 -8.83 -11.58 4.14
N GLN A 222 -8.96 -10.57 3.28
CA GLN A 222 -9.44 -9.25 3.65
C GLN A 222 -10.60 -8.82 2.76
N SER A 223 -11.55 -8.13 3.37
CA SER A 223 -12.64 -7.41 2.74
C SER A 223 -12.58 -5.93 3.19
N LEU A 224 -13.46 -5.08 2.67
CA LEU A 224 -13.49 -3.67 3.07
C LEU A 224 -14.27 -3.52 4.37
N SER A 225 -13.58 -3.17 5.45
CA SER A 225 -14.20 -2.78 6.72
C SER A 225 -14.33 -1.26 6.79
N VAL A 226 -15.51 -0.79 7.19
CA VAL A 226 -15.77 0.62 7.46
C VAL A 226 -15.89 0.81 8.96
N VAL A 227 -14.99 1.60 9.56
CA VAL A 227 -14.95 1.84 11.01
C VAL A 227 -15.32 3.29 11.29
N ASP A 228 -16.38 3.50 12.08
CA ASP A 228 -16.79 4.79 12.60
C ASP A 228 -15.89 5.19 13.76
N TYR A 229 -15.17 6.29 13.61
CA TYR A 229 -14.33 6.89 14.65
C TYR A 229 -14.85 8.28 15.07
N SER A 230 -16.17 8.53 14.97
CA SER A 230 -16.77 9.77 15.48
C SER A 230 -16.37 10.09 16.91
N ASP A 231 -16.19 9.05 17.74
CA ASP A 231 -15.38 9.09 18.95
C ASP A 231 -14.11 8.23 18.75
N PRO A 232 -12.92 8.84 18.54
CA PRO A 232 -11.68 8.09 18.33
C PRO A 232 -11.22 7.29 19.56
N LYS A 233 -11.84 7.50 20.73
CA LYS A 233 -11.59 6.71 21.94
C LYS A 233 -12.39 5.40 21.95
N SER A 234 -13.48 5.32 21.18
CA SER A 234 -14.35 4.16 21.09
C SER A 234 -14.80 3.92 19.64
N PRO A 235 -13.86 3.61 18.73
CA PRO A 235 -14.20 3.34 17.33
C PRO A 235 -15.00 2.03 17.20
N THR A 236 -15.95 1.99 16.26
CA THR A 236 -16.86 0.84 16.06
C THR A 236 -16.99 0.46 14.58
N LEU A 237 -17.22 -0.82 14.30
CA LEU A 237 -17.48 -1.29 12.93
C LEU A 237 -18.86 -0.78 12.47
N ALA A 238 -18.89 -0.03 11.37
CA ALA A 238 -20.10 0.51 10.77
C ALA A 238 -20.71 -0.46 9.74
N SER A 239 -19.87 -0.99 8.85
CA SER A 239 -20.27 -2.00 7.86
C SER A 239 -19.06 -2.75 7.33
N VAL A 240 -19.34 -3.80 6.56
CA VAL A 240 -18.35 -4.51 5.75
C VAL A 240 -18.89 -4.66 4.34
N PHE A 241 -18.03 -4.45 3.35
CA PHE A 241 -18.29 -4.76 1.96
C PHE A 241 -17.34 -5.86 1.50
N HIS A 242 -17.84 -6.81 0.71
CA HIS A 242 -17.10 -7.94 0.17
C HIS A 242 -17.59 -8.29 -1.24
N ILE A 243 -16.78 -9.01 -2.00
CA ILE A 243 -17.21 -9.66 -3.23
C ILE A 243 -17.94 -10.95 -2.87
N THR A 244 -19.12 -11.18 -3.46
CA THR A 244 -19.90 -12.39 -3.25
C THR A 244 -19.06 -13.64 -3.50
N GLY A 245 -19.05 -14.53 -2.52
CA GLY A 245 -18.23 -15.74 -2.51
C GLY A 245 -17.09 -15.68 -1.49
N GLN A 246 -16.71 -14.51 -1.01
CA GLN A 246 -15.72 -14.38 0.06
C GLN A 246 -16.23 -14.83 1.43
N PHE A 247 -17.54 -14.73 1.69
CA PHE A 247 -18.12 -15.04 3.00
C PHE A 247 -18.72 -16.44 3.09
N ASP A 248 -18.76 -16.99 4.30
CA ASP A 248 -19.33 -18.31 4.58
C ASP A 248 -20.77 -18.43 4.04
N GLY A 249 -21.05 -19.54 3.37
CA GLY A 249 -22.36 -19.81 2.75
C GLY A 249 -22.56 -19.21 1.35
N GLU A 250 -21.64 -18.36 0.86
CA GLU A 250 -21.71 -17.80 -0.50
C GLU A 250 -20.99 -18.69 -1.52
N THR A 251 -21.08 -18.37 -2.81
CA THR A 251 -20.29 -19.02 -3.88
C THR A 251 -19.74 -17.94 -4.80
N TYR A 252 -18.47 -18.07 -5.20
CA TYR A 252 -17.86 -17.15 -6.16
C TYR A 252 -18.50 -17.30 -7.54
N ALA A 253 -18.58 -16.20 -8.29
CA ALA A 253 -18.86 -16.27 -9.72
C ALA A 253 -17.75 -17.08 -10.42
N SER A 254 -18.04 -17.67 -11.59
CA SER A 254 -17.08 -18.49 -12.34
C SER A 254 -15.76 -17.78 -12.61
N ASP A 255 -15.85 -16.47 -12.82
CA ASP A 255 -14.74 -15.63 -13.24
C ASP A 255 -13.84 -15.22 -12.06
N ASP A 256 -14.30 -15.43 -10.81
CA ASP A 256 -13.59 -15.13 -9.55
C ASP A 256 -12.93 -16.37 -8.92
N VAL A 257 -12.73 -17.45 -9.70
CA VAL A 257 -12.24 -18.73 -9.18
C VAL A 257 -10.79 -19.00 -9.58
N LYS A 258 -10.47 -18.86 -10.86
CA LYS A 258 -9.21 -19.36 -11.45
C LYS A 258 -8.51 -18.32 -12.31
N ASN A 259 -7.20 -18.24 -12.16
CA ASN A 259 -6.32 -17.56 -13.09
C ASN A 259 -6.26 -18.32 -14.43
N PRO A 260 -5.80 -17.68 -15.53
CA PRO A 260 -5.62 -18.34 -16.83
C PRO A 260 -4.76 -19.62 -16.79
N ASP A 261 -3.85 -19.75 -15.82
CA ASP A 261 -2.99 -20.93 -15.63
C ASP A 261 -3.61 -22.03 -14.75
N GLY A 262 -4.86 -21.84 -14.32
CA GLY A 262 -5.59 -22.79 -13.46
C GLY A 262 -5.28 -22.69 -11.96
N THR A 263 -4.39 -21.77 -11.54
CA THR A 263 -4.19 -21.48 -10.12
C THR A 263 -5.41 -20.76 -9.53
N PRO A 264 -5.71 -20.91 -8.22
CA PRO A 264 -6.79 -20.15 -7.58
C PRO A 264 -6.51 -18.65 -7.62
N GLN A 265 -7.53 -17.84 -7.91
CA GLN A 265 -7.42 -16.39 -7.77
C GLN A 265 -7.32 -15.95 -6.31
N ILE A 266 -6.62 -14.84 -6.09
CA ILE A 266 -6.54 -14.14 -4.82
C ILE A 266 -7.59 -13.02 -4.83
N ILE A 267 -8.80 -13.34 -4.35
CA ILE A 267 -9.87 -12.35 -4.15
C ILE A 267 -9.71 -11.71 -2.77
N GLN A 268 -9.04 -10.56 -2.72
CA GLN A 268 -8.70 -9.89 -1.46
C GLN A 268 -8.60 -8.37 -1.62
N CYS A 269 -9.27 -7.63 -0.73
CA CYS A 269 -9.10 -6.18 -0.61
C CYS A 269 -7.64 -5.87 -0.25
N HIS A 270 -7.01 -4.94 -0.98
CA HIS A 270 -5.58 -4.65 -0.81
C HIS A 270 -5.29 -3.17 -0.51
N GLU A 271 -5.72 -2.25 -1.38
CA GLU A 271 -5.54 -0.79 -1.21
C GLU A 271 -6.84 -0.03 -1.44
N VAL A 272 -7.00 1.06 -0.68
CA VAL A 272 -8.16 1.94 -0.75
C VAL A 272 -7.69 3.37 -0.98
N ASN A 273 -8.25 4.03 -1.99
CA ASN A 273 -8.18 5.48 -2.16
C ASN A 273 -9.59 6.06 -2.26
N LYS A 274 -9.79 7.24 -1.67
CA LYS A 274 -11.09 7.92 -1.62
C LYS A 274 -11.06 9.20 -2.43
N ASP A 275 -12.11 9.44 -3.20
CA ASP A 275 -12.37 10.69 -3.92
C ASP A 275 -13.84 11.09 -3.73
N GLY A 276 -14.09 12.18 -3.00
CA GLY A 276 -15.43 12.55 -2.58
C GLY A 276 -16.12 11.42 -1.80
N THR A 277 -17.25 10.92 -2.28
CA THR A 277 -17.95 9.76 -1.72
C THR A 277 -17.58 8.44 -2.38
N ARG A 278 -16.68 8.44 -3.37
CA ARG A 278 -16.26 7.25 -4.10
C ARG A 278 -15.01 6.64 -3.47
N LEU A 279 -14.97 5.31 -3.42
CA LEU A 279 -13.77 4.55 -3.12
C LEU A 279 -13.29 3.82 -4.36
N TRP A 280 -12.00 3.92 -4.63
CA TRP A 280 -11.26 3.14 -5.61
C TRP A 280 -10.46 2.11 -4.85
N VAL A 281 -10.86 0.85 -5.00
CA VAL A 281 -10.31 -0.24 -4.19
C VAL A 281 -9.64 -1.25 -5.11
N ALA A 282 -8.34 -1.47 -4.91
CA ALA A 282 -7.66 -2.58 -5.53
C ALA A 282 -8.00 -3.87 -4.77
N TRP A 283 -8.45 -4.88 -5.50
CA TRP A 283 -8.94 -6.14 -4.95
C TRP A 283 -8.17 -7.34 -5.51
N ARG A 284 -6.85 -7.20 -5.65
CA ARG A 284 -5.94 -8.23 -6.17
C ARG A 284 -6.45 -8.79 -7.51
N ASP A 285 -6.79 -10.07 -7.59
CA ASP A 285 -7.22 -10.71 -8.83
C ASP A 285 -8.64 -10.32 -9.23
N ALA A 286 -9.42 -9.68 -8.34
CA ALA A 286 -10.68 -9.07 -8.74
C ALA A 286 -10.52 -7.70 -9.44
N GLY A 287 -9.29 -7.26 -9.66
CA GLY A 287 -9.02 -5.99 -10.34
C GLY A 287 -9.33 -4.78 -9.47
N ILE A 288 -9.90 -3.73 -10.06
CA ILE A 288 -10.23 -2.47 -9.38
C ILE A 288 -11.74 -2.31 -9.24
N LEU A 289 -12.22 -2.06 -8.03
CA LEU A 289 -13.62 -1.78 -7.75
C LEU A 289 -13.84 -0.28 -7.55
N SER A 290 -14.88 0.25 -8.18
CA SER A 290 -15.45 1.56 -7.85
C SER A 290 -16.62 1.33 -6.88
N LEU A 291 -16.51 1.84 -5.67
CA LEU A 291 -17.56 1.73 -4.65
C LEU A 291 -18.15 3.11 -4.31
N ASP A 292 -19.46 3.18 -4.11
CA ASP A 292 -20.15 4.32 -3.52
C ASP A 292 -20.18 4.16 -2.00
N ALA A 293 -19.61 5.14 -1.30
CA ALA A 293 -19.60 5.26 0.15
C ALA A 293 -20.34 6.53 0.62
N SER A 294 -21.29 7.04 -0.16
CA SER A 294 -22.20 8.14 0.23
C SER A 294 -23.00 7.82 1.49
N ASP A 295 -23.35 6.54 1.69
CA ASP A 295 -23.76 5.96 2.97
C ASP A 295 -22.69 4.96 3.44
N PRO A 296 -21.81 5.36 4.37
CA PRO A 296 -20.73 4.49 4.86
C PRO A 296 -21.21 3.23 5.58
N LYS A 297 -22.51 3.12 5.92
CA LYS A 297 -23.10 1.90 6.50
C LYS A 297 -23.63 0.93 5.43
N ASN A 298 -23.66 1.36 4.18
CA ASN A 298 -24.21 0.61 3.06
C ASN A 298 -23.42 0.91 1.78
N VAL A 299 -22.14 0.52 1.79
CA VAL A 299 -21.24 0.67 0.65
C VAL A 299 -21.71 -0.21 -0.51
N LYS A 300 -21.74 0.32 -1.73
CA LYS A 300 -22.23 -0.38 -2.93
C LYS A 300 -21.21 -0.36 -4.04
N GLN A 301 -21.12 -1.45 -4.81
CA GLN A 301 -20.34 -1.46 -6.03
C GLN A 301 -21.06 -0.69 -7.15
N LEU A 302 -20.36 0.27 -7.76
CA LEU A 302 -20.80 0.98 -8.96
C LEU A 302 -20.28 0.33 -10.23
N GLY A 303 -19.10 -0.27 -10.16
CA GLY A 303 -18.52 -1.05 -11.24
C GLY A 303 -17.17 -1.62 -10.87
N ARG A 304 -16.62 -2.43 -11.78
CA ARG A 304 -15.39 -3.19 -11.59
C ARG A 304 -14.64 -3.22 -12.91
N TYR A 305 -13.37 -2.82 -12.87
CA TYR A 305 -12.42 -3.10 -13.94
C TYR A 305 -11.75 -4.44 -13.63
N ASP A 306 -12.31 -5.50 -14.20
CA ASP A 306 -11.76 -6.84 -14.12
C ASP A 306 -10.88 -7.12 -15.35
N TYR A 307 -9.66 -7.56 -15.09
CA TYR A 307 -8.67 -7.87 -16.13
C TYR A 307 -7.94 -9.18 -15.85
N VAL A 308 -8.39 -9.97 -14.86
CA VAL A 308 -7.82 -11.27 -14.51
C VAL A 308 -8.95 -12.30 -14.52
N PRO A 309 -9.18 -13.00 -15.64
CA PRO A 309 -8.41 -13.05 -16.91
C PRO A 309 -8.62 -11.82 -17.84
N PRO A 310 -7.76 -11.58 -18.86
CA PRO A 310 -6.74 -12.48 -19.41
C PRO A 310 -5.35 -12.37 -18.78
N TYR A 311 -5.10 -11.38 -17.90
CA TYR A 311 -3.86 -11.33 -17.16
C TYR A 311 -3.85 -12.36 -16.03
N ASN A 312 -2.67 -12.68 -15.51
CA ASN A 312 -2.50 -13.63 -14.40
C ASN A 312 -2.09 -12.85 -13.15
N GLY A 313 -2.74 -13.14 -12.01
CA GLY A 313 -2.45 -12.54 -10.72
C GLY A 313 -1.06 -12.80 -10.14
N GLY A 314 -0.37 -13.83 -10.62
CA GLY A 314 0.87 -14.31 -10.03
C GLY A 314 0.68 -14.79 -8.58
N SER A 315 1.74 -14.74 -7.78
CA SER A 315 1.73 -15.28 -6.42
C SER A 315 1.16 -14.32 -5.37
N LEU A 316 1.02 -13.03 -5.68
CA LEU A 316 0.52 -12.01 -4.76
C LEU A 316 -0.86 -11.46 -5.18
N GLY A 317 -1.25 -11.70 -6.43
CA GLY A 317 -2.45 -11.15 -7.05
C GLY A 317 -2.12 -9.88 -7.84
N ALA A 318 -2.97 -9.54 -8.82
CA ALA A 318 -2.66 -8.50 -9.78
C ALA A 318 -2.78 -7.08 -9.20
N ALA A 319 -4.01 -6.61 -8.96
CA ALA A 319 -4.24 -5.20 -8.66
C ALA A 319 -3.63 -4.77 -7.33
N HIS A 320 -2.87 -3.66 -7.38
CA HIS A 320 -2.21 -3.10 -6.21
C HIS A 320 -2.84 -1.79 -5.75
N THR A 321 -2.81 -0.72 -6.55
CA THR A 321 -3.34 0.59 -6.16
C THR A 321 -4.11 1.21 -7.32
N ALA A 322 -5.11 2.01 -6.99
CA ALA A 322 -5.87 2.83 -7.92
C ALA A 322 -6.04 4.24 -7.33
N ALA A 323 -5.49 5.25 -7.99
CA ALA A 323 -5.52 6.64 -7.53
C ALA A 323 -6.12 7.57 -8.60
N VAL A 324 -7.00 8.46 -8.17
CA VAL A 324 -7.65 9.42 -9.07
C VAL A 324 -6.63 10.47 -9.50
N SER A 325 -6.58 10.75 -10.80
CA SER A 325 -5.86 11.92 -11.30
C SER A 325 -6.63 13.19 -10.93
N PRO A 326 -6.02 14.14 -10.20
CA PRO A 326 -6.69 15.38 -9.83
C PRO A 326 -6.96 16.28 -11.06
N HIS A 327 -6.36 16.00 -12.21
CA HIS A 327 -6.64 16.68 -13.46
C HIS A 327 -7.92 16.16 -14.10
N ALA A 328 -9.05 16.77 -13.73
CA ALA A 328 -10.29 16.62 -14.46
C ALA A 328 -10.20 17.47 -15.74
N SER A 329 -10.08 16.84 -16.90
CA SER A 329 -10.66 17.47 -18.09
C SER A 329 -12.18 17.41 -17.90
N GLY A 330 -12.94 18.46 -18.24
CA GLY A 330 -14.40 18.48 -17.99
C GLY A 330 -15.20 17.35 -18.65
N ASN A 331 -14.54 16.51 -19.46
CA ASN A 331 -15.13 15.40 -20.21
C ASN A 331 -14.67 14.02 -19.72
N ALA A 332 -13.68 13.91 -18.83
CA ALA A 332 -13.17 12.62 -18.38
C ALA A 332 -12.66 12.61 -16.93
N SER A 333 -13.01 11.55 -16.20
CA SER A 333 -12.40 11.18 -14.93
C SER A 333 -11.32 10.12 -15.17
N ILE A 334 -10.08 10.38 -14.73
CA ILE A 334 -8.95 9.49 -15.00
C ILE A 334 -8.47 8.84 -13.72
N LEU A 335 -8.22 7.53 -13.79
CA LEU A 335 -7.63 6.72 -12.74
C LEU A 335 -6.27 6.20 -13.19
N LEU A 336 -5.28 6.31 -12.31
CA LEU A 336 -3.97 5.67 -12.47
C LEU A 336 -3.94 4.42 -11.61
N THR A 337 -3.62 3.27 -12.21
CA THR A 337 -3.62 1.98 -11.50
C THR A 337 -2.31 1.25 -11.72
N ASN A 338 -1.85 0.49 -10.73
CA ASN A 338 -0.69 -0.39 -10.87
C ASN A 338 -0.97 -1.80 -10.37
N ASP A 339 -0.16 -2.75 -10.85
CA ASP A 339 -0.14 -4.14 -10.41
C ASP A 339 0.97 -4.40 -9.35
N GLU A 340 0.85 -5.47 -8.57
CA GLU A 340 1.89 -6.01 -7.67
C GLU A 340 2.41 -7.36 -8.17
N ILE A 341 2.75 -7.42 -9.46
CA ILE A 341 3.30 -8.63 -10.10
C ILE A 341 4.80 -8.42 -10.34
N PHE A 342 5.62 -9.14 -9.58
CA PHE A 342 7.08 -9.11 -9.69
C PHE A 342 7.66 -10.19 -10.59
N ALA A 343 6.87 -11.20 -10.94
CA ALA A 343 7.25 -12.27 -11.86
C ALA A 343 7.14 -11.78 -13.32
N CYS A 344 7.78 -12.48 -14.27
CA CYS A 344 7.66 -12.15 -15.69
C CYS A 344 6.38 -12.74 -16.31
N PRO A 345 5.63 -11.97 -17.14
CA PRO A 345 5.80 -10.54 -17.38
C PRO A 345 5.42 -9.72 -16.14
N ALA A 346 6.20 -8.67 -15.88
CA ALA A 346 5.95 -7.80 -14.73
C ALA A 346 4.60 -7.08 -14.86
N GLY A 347 4.09 -6.64 -13.70
CA GLY A 347 2.90 -5.84 -13.59
C GLY A 347 2.97 -4.55 -14.41
N LEU A 348 1.80 -4.04 -14.80
CA LEU A 348 1.68 -2.83 -15.62
C LEU A 348 1.08 -1.69 -14.82
N ASP A 349 1.51 -0.48 -15.16
CA ASP A 349 0.77 0.73 -14.84
C ASP A 349 -0.25 1.01 -15.94
N ARG A 350 -1.42 1.54 -15.58
CA ARG A 350 -2.50 1.84 -16.52
C ARG A 350 -3.09 3.21 -16.26
N VAL A 351 -3.42 3.90 -17.35
CA VAL A 351 -4.26 5.09 -17.36
C VAL A 351 -5.65 4.65 -17.81
N VAL A 352 -6.66 4.85 -16.96
CA VAL A 352 -8.02 4.34 -17.17
C VAL A 352 -9.01 5.50 -17.15
N ASP A 353 -9.85 5.59 -18.17
CA ASP A 353 -11.05 6.43 -18.15
C ASP A 353 -12.12 5.76 -17.29
N VAL A 354 -12.56 6.47 -16.26
CA VAL A 354 -13.53 6.02 -15.26
C VAL A 354 -14.72 6.97 -15.15
N THR A 355 -14.99 7.74 -16.20
CA THR A 355 -16.14 8.65 -16.30
C THR A 355 -17.45 7.91 -16.10
N ASP A 356 -17.59 6.75 -16.75
CA ASP A 356 -18.61 5.76 -16.43
C ASP A 356 -17.95 4.63 -15.62
N PRO A 357 -18.19 4.55 -14.28
CA PRO A 357 -17.58 3.52 -13.45
C PRO A 357 -18.08 2.11 -13.80
N ALA A 358 -19.22 1.95 -14.50
CA ALA A 358 -19.68 0.65 -14.97
C ALA A 358 -18.93 0.19 -16.23
N HIS A 359 -18.29 1.10 -16.97
CA HIS A 359 -17.62 0.84 -18.24
C HIS A 359 -16.25 1.52 -18.29
N MET A 360 -15.34 1.07 -17.42
CA MET A 360 -13.98 1.61 -17.36
C MET A 360 -13.15 1.20 -18.59
N THR A 361 -12.42 2.15 -19.17
CA THR A 361 -11.65 1.93 -20.41
C THR A 361 -10.18 2.24 -20.21
N VAL A 362 -9.30 1.27 -20.50
CA VAL A 362 -7.85 1.52 -20.51
C VAL A 362 -7.49 2.40 -21.70
N LEU A 363 -6.93 3.57 -21.42
CA LEU A 363 -6.45 4.52 -22.43
C LEU A 363 -4.99 4.23 -22.82
N SER A 364 -4.19 3.78 -21.85
CA SER A 364 -2.77 3.52 -22.03
C SER A 364 -2.24 2.58 -20.95
N THR A 365 -1.21 1.82 -21.29
CA THR A 365 -0.36 1.07 -20.37
C THR A 365 1.03 1.69 -20.38
N ILE A 366 1.68 1.77 -19.22
CA ILE A 366 3.02 2.34 -19.06
C ILE A 366 4.01 1.22 -18.69
#